data_AF-A0AAN8UZ67-F1
#
_entry.id   AF-A0AAN8UZ67-F1
#
_cell.length_a   1.000
_cell.length_b   1.000
_cell.length_c   1.000
_cell.angle_alpha   90.00
_cell.angle_beta   90.00
_cell.angle_gamma   90.00
#
_symmetry.space_group_name_H-M   'P 1'
#
loop_
_entity.id
_entity.type
_entity.pdbx_description
1 polymer ?
#
loop_
_entity_poly.entity_id
_entity_poly.type
_entity_poly.pdbx_seq_one_letter_code
_entity_poly.pdbx_strand_id
1 'polypeptide(L)'
;MFQIVDCIFSFLNLSADPVTFVKGALHQFLERTKEEFFSKVRNIMKEAANFCCGRMKDPYKPEGSMFIMVKLNMSLLEGINNDIDFTLKLAKEESVIAFRVLLPQLLANLFSYLFWTGTMVGMKNWVGLT
;
A
#
# COMPACT_ATOMS: atom_id res chain seq x y z
N MET A 1 -19.91 -8.69 -27.38
CA MET A 1 -19.30 -7.42 -26.91
C MET A 1 -20.18 -6.71 -25.86
N PHE A 2 -21.52 -6.77 -25.95
CA PHE A 2 -22.43 -6.15 -24.96
C PHE A 2 -22.44 -6.79 -23.56
N GLN A 3 -22.22 -8.11 -23.47
CA GLN A 3 -22.35 -8.86 -22.22
C GLN A 3 -21.46 -8.37 -21.06
N ILE A 4 -20.23 -7.90 -21.30
CA ILE A 4 -19.35 -7.42 -20.22
C ILE A 4 -19.82 -6.07 -19.68
N VAL A 5 -20.28 -5.18 -20.55
CA VAL A 5 -20.79 -3.85 -20.17
C VAL A 5 -22.04 -4.00 -19.32
N ASP A 6 -22.95 -4.88 -19.72
CA ASP A 6 -24.17 -5.17 -18.96
C ASP A 6 -23.85 -5.75 -17.57
N CYS A 7 -22.85 -6.64 -17.47
CA CYS A 7 -22.37 -7.14 -16.19
C CYS A 7 -21.79 -6.04 -15.29
N ILE A 8 -21.03 -5.08 -15.85
CA ILE A 8 -20.47 -3.95 -15.09
C ILE A 8 -21.61 -3.07 -14.56
N PHE A 9 -22.58 -2.69 -15.40
CA PHE A 9 -23.73 -1.90 -14.97
C PHE A 9 -24.58 -2.61 -13.93
N SER A 10 -24.81 -3.91 -14.12
CA SER A 10 -25.52 -4.73 -13.13
C SER A 10 -24.80 -4.72 -11.78
N PHE A 11 -23.46 -4.78 -11.76
CA PHE A 11 -22.70 -4.73 -10.52
C PHE A 11 -22.73 -3.34 -9.87
N LEU A 12 -22.57 -2.28 -10.65
CA LEU A 12 -22.62 -0.90 -10.16
C LEU A 12 -23.98 -0.58 -9.52
N ASN A 13 -25.07 -1.06 -10.11
CA ASN A 13 -26.43 -0.87 -9.59
C ASN A 13 -26.69 -1.64 -8.28
N LEU A 14 -25.89 -2.64 -7.93
CA LEU A 14 -25.97 -3.37 -6.65
C LEU A 14 -25.17 -2.66 -5.54
N SER A 15 -24.22 -1.80 -5.91
CA SER A 15 -23.39 -1.07 -4.96
C SER A 15 -23.97 0.33 -4.67
N ALA A 16 -23.76 0.82 -3.45
CA ALA A 16 -24.07 2.21 -3.15
C ALA A 16 -23.09 3.12 -3.93
N ASP A 17 -23.66 4.13 -4.56
CA ASP A 17 -22.88 5.16 -5.23
C ASP A 17 -21.89 5.84 -4.26
N PRO A 18 -20.66 6.17 -4.72
CA PRO A 18 -19.78 7.03 -3.95
C PRO A 18 -20.49 8.32 -3.57
N VAL A 19 -20.26 8.78 -2.33
CA VAL A 19 -20.87 10.00 -1.80
C VAL A 19 -20.67 11.19 -2.75
N THR A 20 -21.72 11.99 -2.93
CA THR A 20 -21.80 13.02 -3.97
C THR A 20 -20.66 14.04 -3.90
N PHE A 21 -20.21 14.38 -2.69
CA PHE A 21 -19.10 15.32 -2.51
C PHE A 21 -17.76 14.76 -2.97
N VAL A 22 -17.50 13.45 -2.85
CA VAL A 22 -16.30 12.81 -3.40
C VAL A 22 -16.35 12.81 -4.92
N LYS A 23 -17.52 12.49 -5.51
CA LYS A 23 -17.71 12.56 -6.97
C LYS A 23 -17.47 13.98 -7.52
N GLY A 24 -17.99 15.00 -6.83
CA GLY A 24 -17.77 16.41 -7.20
C GLY A 24 -16.34 16.88 -6.99
N ALA A 25 -15.67 16.42 -5.92
CA ALA A 25 -14.29 16.75 -5.64
C ALA A 25 -13.31 16.07 -6.60
N LEU A 26 -13.61 14.86 -7.07
CA LEU A 26 -12.75 14.09 -7.97
C LEU A 26 -12.41 14.86 -9.24
N HIS A 27 -13.41 15.47 -9.86
CA HIS A 27 -13.20 16.27 -11.07
C HIS A 27 -12.21 17.42 -10.82
N GLN A 28 -12.43 18.16 -9.73
CA GLN A 28 -11.55 19.27 -9.35
C GLN A 28 -10.16 18.78 -8.96
N PHE A 29 -10.05 17.64 -8.28
CA PHE A 29 -8.77 17.03 -7.90
C PHE A 29 -7.95 16.69 -9.13
N LEU A 30 -8.54 16.08 -10.16
CA LEU A 30 -7.82 15.71 -11.38
C LEU A 30 -7.40 16.93 -12.21
N GLU A 31 -8.23 17.98 -12.26
CA GLU A 31 -7.92 19.18 -13.04
C GLU A 31 -6.96 20.16 -12.34
N ARG A 32 -7.09 20.31 -11.01
CA ARG A 32 -6.40 21.37 -10.26
C ARG A 32 -5.11 20.90 -9.60
N THR A 33 -4.92 19.59 -9.41
CA THR A 33 -3.66 19.07 -8.85
C THR A 33 -2.53 19.23 -9.86
N LYS A 34 -1.53 20.04 -9.53
CA LYS A 34 -0.37 20.31 -10.38
C LYS A 34 0.74 19.25 -10.17
N GLU A 35 1.61 19.07 -11.16
CA GLU A 35 2.77 18.17 -11.07
C GLU A 35 3.71 18.50 -9.89
N GLU A 36 3.77 19.77 -9.48
CA GLU A 36 4.52 20.21 -8.29
C GLU A 36 4.11 19.44 -7.02
N PHE A 37 2.82 19.16 -6.86
CA PHE A 37 2.31 18.36 -5.74
C PHE A 37 2.83 16.93 -5.81
N PHE A 38 2.69 16.27 -6.97
CA PHE A 38 3.14 14.89 -7.15
C PHE A 38 4.66 14.76 -7.00
N SER A 39 5.42 15.71 -7.55
CA SER A 39 6.87 15.77 -7.41
C SER A 39 7.30 15.94 -5.94
N LYS A 40 6.65 16.85 -5.20
CA LYS A 40 6.90 17.02 -3.76
C LYS A 40 6.65 15.74 -2.98
N VAL A 41 5.50 15.09 -3.20
CA VAL A 41 5.14 13.84 -2.53
C VAL A 41 6.15 12.73 -2.86
N ARG A 42 6.52 12.58 -4.13
CA ARG A 42 7.50 11.58 -4.60
C ARG A 42 8.89 11.82 -4.00
N ASN A 43 9.30 13.07 -3.85
CA ASN A 43 10.58 13.42 -3.22
C ASN A 43 10.59 13.04 -1.74
N ILE A 44 9.52 13.34 -0.99
CA ILE A 44 9.38 12.93 0.42
C ILE A 44 9.44 11.41 0.55
N MET A 45 8.68 10.68 -0.29
CA MET A 45 8.70 9.22 -0.29
C MET A 45 10.10 8.66 -0.60
N LYS A 46 10.79 9.23 -1.59
CA LYS A 46 12.14 8.81 -1.98
C LYS A 46 13.16 9.06 -0.87
N GLU A 47 13.09 10.20 -0.21
CA GLU A 47 13.96 10.54 0.92
C GLU A 47 13.73 9.58 2.09
N ALA A 48 12.48 9.36 2.48
CA ALA A 48 12.12 8.41 3.52
C ALA A 48 12.56 6.97 3.17
N ALA A 49 12.36 6.54 1.92
CA ALA A 49 12.80 5.24 1.44
C ALA A 49 14.32 5.07 1.52
N ASN A 50 15.08 6.07 1.06
CA ASN A 50 16.54 6.04 1.14
C ASN A 50 17.03 6.04 2.59
N PHE A 51 16.41 6.83 3.46
CA PHE A 51 16.74 6.87 4.89
C PHE A 51 16.53 5.51 5.56
N CYS A 52 15.33 4.93 5.42
CA CYS A 52 15.01 3.63 6.00
C CYS A 52 15.89 2.52 5.42
N CYS A 53 16.09 2.50 4.09
CA CYS A 53 16.93 1.49 3.45
C CYS A 53 18.40 1.60 3.87
N GLY A 54 18.90 2.80 4.16
CA GLY A 54 20.27 3.01 4.65
C GLY A 54 20.51 2.52 6.09
N ARG A 55 19.45 2.38 6.90
CA ARG A 55 19.56 1.92 8.30
C ARG A 55 19.30 0.43 8.49
N MET A 56 18.81 -0.25 7.46
CA MET A 56 18.44 -1.67 7.51
C MET A 56 19.45 -2.50 6.72
N LYS A 57 19.73 -3.72 7.19
CA LYS A 57 20.75 -4.59 6.56
C LYS A 57 20.31 -5.15 5.21
N ASP A 58 19.05 -5.60 5.11
CA ASP A 58 18.49 -6.22 3.90
C ASP A 58 17.05 -5.73 3.56
N PRO A 59 16.85 -4.42 3.30
CA PRO A 59 15.55 -3.89 2.90
C PRO A 59 15.32 -4.06 1.39
N TYR A 60 14.10 -4.42 1.00
CA TYR A 60 13.65 -4.31 -0.39
C TYR A 60 13.33 -2.83 -0.68
N LYS A 61 14.19 -2.17 -1.47
CA LYS A 61 14.01 -0.76 -1.80
C LYS A 61 12.70 -0.56 -2.58
N PRO A 62 11.81 0.34 -2.14
CA PRO A 62 10.59 0.62 -2.86
C PRO A 62 10.86 1.39 -4.15
N GLU A 63 10.22 0.96 -5.23
CA GLU A 63 10.17 1.65 -6.53
C GLU A 63 8.93 2.55 -6.64
N GLY A 64 7.99 2.43 -5.70
CA GLY A 64 6.77 3.21 -5.57
C GLY A 64 6.01 2.85 -4.29
N SER A 65 4.80 3.41 -4.10
CA SER A 65 3.99 3.23 -2.88
C SER A 65 4.61 3.85 -1.62
N MET A 66 4.03 3.56 -0.45
CA MET A 66 4.36 4.10 0.86
C MET A 66 4.82 3.02 1.85
N PHE A 67 5.24 1.84 1.38
CA PHE A 67 5.64 0.71 2.22
C PHE A 67 7.06 0.24 1.90
N ILE A 68 7.76 -0.27 2.91
CA ILE A 68 9.07 -0.91 2.78
C ILE A 68 8.96 -2.32 3.36
N MET A 69 9.45 -3.29 2.61
CA MET A 69 9.49 -4.68 3.05
C MET A 69 10.90 -5.04 3.50
N VAL A 70 11.01 -5.63 4.68
CA VAL A 70 12.30 -5.95 5.30
C VAL A 70 12.37 -7.44 5.52
N LYS A 71 13.46 -8.06 5.07
CA LYS A 71 13.71 -9.46 5.37
C LYS A 71 14.23 -9.60 6.79
N LEU A 72 13.45 -10.23 7.67
CA LEU A 72 13.88 -10.53 9.02
C LEU A 72 14.79 -11.77 9.02
N ASN A 73 15.96 -11.65 9.65
CA ASN A 73 16.81 -12.80 9.92
C ASN A 73 16.55 -13.29 11.35
N MET A 74 15.64 -14.25 11.50
CA MET A 74 15.23 -14.78 12.80
C MET A 74 16.38 -15.40 13.59
N SER A 75 17.43 -15.88 12.92
CA SER A 75 18.60 -16.46 13.61
C SER A 75 19.37 -15.46 14.49
N LEU A 76 19.18 -14.15 14.25
CA LEU A 76 19.81 -13.08 15.02
C LEU A 76 18.91 -12.53 16.13
N LEU A 77 17.67 -13.02 16.24
CA LEU A 77 16.64 -12.46 17.12
C LEU A 77 16.32 -13.46 18.24
N GLU A 78 16.87 -13.22 19.42
CA GLU A 78 16.70 -14.13 20.57
C GLU A 78 15.25 -14.11 21.09
N GLY A 79 14.68 -15.31 21.27
CA GLY A 79 13.32 -15.48 21.76
C GLY A 79 12.22 -14.97 20.82
N ILE A 80 12.51 -14.83 19.52
CA ILE A 80 11.53 -14.47 18.48
C ILE A 80 11.46 -15.64 17.49
N ASN A 81 10.32 -16.31 17.40
CA ASN A 81 10.19 -17.53 16.58
C ASN A 81 9.67 -17.24 15.17
N ASN A 82 8.91 -16.16 15.02
CA ASN A 82 8.26 -15.79 13.77
C ASN A 82 8.06 -14.27 13.70
N ASP A 83 7.52 -13.81 12.57
CA ASP A 83 7.25 -12.41 12.27
C ASP A 83 6.11 -11.80 13.11
N ILE A 84 5.20 -12.61 13.66
CA ILE A 84 4.16 -12.16 14.60
C ILE A 84 4.79 -11.87 15.97
N ASP A 85 5.62 -12.78 16.48
CA ASP A 85 6.33 -12.60 17.74
C ASP A 85 7.22 -11.35 17.68
N PHE A 86 7.88 -11.13 16.54
CA PHE A 86 8.68 -9.94 16.28
C PHE A 86 7.84 -8.66 16.38
N THR A 87 6.74 -8.56 15.63
CA THR A 87 5.93 -7.32 15.60
C THR A 87 5.24 -7.05 16.94
N LEU A 88 4.82 -8.09 17.67
CA LEU A 88 4.26 -7.96 19.00
C LEU A 88 5.28 -7.44 20.02
N LYS A 89 6.49 -8.01 20.03
CA LYS A 89 7.57 -7.53 20.90
C LYS A 89 7.98 -6.11 20.56
N LEU A 90 8.14 -5.80 19.26
CA LEU A 90 8.46 -4.45 18.81
C LEU A 90 7.41 -3.42 19.24
N ALA A 91 6.12 -3.77 19.16
CA ALA A 91 5.05 -2.90 19.64
C ALA A 91 5.05 -2.73 21.16
N LYS A 92 5.40 -3.79 21.92
CA LYS A 92 5.43 -3.76 23.38
C LYS A 92 6.64 -3.02 23.94
N GLU A 93 7.81 -3.24 23.36
CA GLU A 93 9.11 -2.76 23.87
C GLU A 93 9.47 -1.39 23.31
N GLU A 94 9.23 -1.15 22.02
CA GLU A 94 9.64 0.07 21.31
C GLU A 94 8.45 0.94 20.88
N SER A 95 7.22 0.53 21.17
CA SER A 95 5.99 1.23 20.73
C SER A 95 5.89 1.42 19.21
N VAL A 96 6.58 0.59 18.44
CA VAL A 96 6.54 0.62 16.96
C VAL A 96 5.65 -0.50 16.45
N ILE A 97 4.59 -0.12 15.73
CA ILE A 97 3.67 -1.07 15.11
C ILE A 97 4.15 -1.35 13.68
N ALA A 98 4.50 -2.60 13.42
CA ALA A 98 4.86 -3.10 12.08
C ALA A 98 3.89 -4.20 11.65
N PHE A 99 3.68 -4.32 10.33
CA PHE A 99 2.77 -5.29 9.76
C PHE A 99 3.52 -6.50 9.20
N ARG A 100 2.94 -7.68 9.41
CA ARG A 100 3.37 -8.95 8.84
C ARG A 100 3.03 -9.03 7.35
N VAL A 101 3.86 -9.70 6.55
CA VAL A 101 3.61 -9.90 5.10
C VAL A 101 2.62 -11.05 4.82
N LEU A 102 2.38 -11.95 5.77
CA LEU A 102 1.49 -13.11 5.55
C LEU A 102 0.05 -12.85 5.95
N LEU A 103 -0.62 -12.06 5.12
CA LEU A 103 -2.00 -12.34 4.70
C LEU A 103 -2.13 -11.83 3.27
N PRO A 104 -1.85 -12.65 2.25
CA PRO A 104 -2.13 -12.29 0.86
C PRO A 104 -3.58 -11.83 0.69
N GLN A 105 -4.52 -12.33 1.51
CA GLN A 105 -5.92 -11.92 1.49
C GLN A 105 -6.19 -10.57 2.16
N LEU A 106 -5.60 -10.28 3.33
CA LEU A 106 -5.78 -8.99 4.00
C LEU A 106 -5.00 -7.90 3.27
N LEU A 107 -3.81 -8.21 2.78
CA LEU A 107 -3.11 -7.38 1.83
C LEU A 107 -3.93 -7.26 0.56
N ALA A 108 -4.45 -8.29 -0.09
CA ALA A 108 -5.32 -8.11 -1.27
C ALA A 108 -6.56 -7.26 -0.97
N ASN A 109 -7.15 -7.36 0.22
CA ASN A 109 -8.28 -6.55 0.66
C ASN A 109 -7.85 -5.10 0.97
N LEU A 110 -6.67 -4.89 1.53
CA LEU A 110 -6.10 -3.58 1.82
C LEU A 110 -5.56 -2.92 0.55
N PHE A 111 -4.83 -3.64 -0.30
CA PHE A 111 -4.40 -3.27 -1.64
C PHE A 111 -5.60 -2.98 -2.52
N SER A 112 -6.65 -3.81 -2.51
CA SER A 112 -7.88 -3.49 -3.25
C SER A 112 -8.55 -2.26 -2.67
N TYR A 113 -8.66 -2.12 -1.34
CA TYR A 113 -9.18 -0.89 -0.73
C TYR A 113 -8.36 0.35 -1.11
N LEU A 114 -7.03 0.28 -1.01
CA LEU A 114 -6.09 1.33 -1.38
C LEU A 114 -6.07 1.61 -2.91
N PHE A 115 -6.32 0.60 -3.74
CA PHE A 115 -6.49 0.72 -5.18
C PHE A 115 -7.82 1.38 -5.52
N TRP A 116 -8.91 0.99 -4.85
CA TRP A 116 -10.24 1.59 -4.96
C TRP A 116 -10.28 3.04 -4.43
N THR A 117 -9.45 3.39 -3.44
CA THR A 117 -9.25 4.78 -3.00
C THR A 117 -8.23 5.54 -3.85
N GLY A 118 -7.70 4.95 -4.93
CA GLY A 118 -6.81 5.60 -5.90
C GLY A 118 -5.39 5.85 -5.42
N THR A 119 -4.99 5.30 -4.26
CA THR A 119 -3.68 5.56 -3.66
C THR A 119 -2.54 4.72 -4.25
N MET A 120 -2.84 3.62 -4.96
CA MET A 120 -1.82 2.66 -5.43
C MET A 120 -1.94 2.27 -6.90
N VAL A 121 -1.81 3.27 -7.78
CA VAL A 121 -1.57 3.05 -9.22
C VAL A 121 -0.10 2.66 -9.42
N GLY A 122 0.17 1.47 -10.00
CA GLY A 122 1.52 1.08 -10.45
C GLY A 122 2.14 -0.20 -9.86
N MET A 123 1.46 -0.93 -8.98
CA MET A 123 2.07 -2.06 -8.23
C MET A 123 1.98 -3.44 -8.91
N LYS A 124 1.75 -3.51 -10.23
CA LYS A 124 1.57 -4.79 -10.95
C LYS A 124 2.78 -5.73 -10.85
N ASN A 125 4.00 -5.18 -10.78
CA ASN A 125 5.23 -5.98 -10.71
C ASN A 125 5.61 -6.42 -9.28
N TRP A 126 4.90 -5.95 -8.25
CA TRP A 126 5.26 -6.16 -6.85
C TRP A 126 4.64 -7.43 -6.23
N VAL A 127 3.57 -7.96 -6.83
CA VAL A 127 2.82 -9.11 -6.29
C VAL A 127 3.29 -10.45 -6.89
N GLY A 128 4.29 -10.44 -7.78
CA GLY A 128 4.76 -11.67 -8.44
C GLY A 128 3.67 -12.40 -9.23
N LEU A 129 2.67 -11.67 -9.75
CA LEU A 129 1.68 -12.20 -10.69
C LEU A 129 2.21 -12.07 -12.13
N THR A 130 3.27 -12.82 -12.41
CA THR A 130 3.71 -13.28 -13.73
C THR A 130 4.41 -14.61 -13.57
#